data_AF-A0A368DAE0-F1
#
_entry.id   AF-A0A368DAE0-F1
#
_cell.length_a   1.000
_cell.length_b   1.000
_cell.length_c   1.000
_cell.angle_alpha   90.00
_cell.angle_beta   90.00
_cell.angle_gamma   90.00
#
_symmetry.space_group_name_H-M   'P 1'
#
loop_
_entity.id
_entity.type
_entity.pdbx_description
1 polymer ?
#
loop_
_entity_poly.entity_id
_entity_poly.type
_entity_poly.pdbx_seq_one_letter_code
_entity_poly.pdbx_strand_id
1 'polypeptide(L)'
;MDDLYINIKRFKRPNFINRLVYSFFRSTKACRSFLYANKLLDYNILTPDPIAYIENSKYYLLDDSFYVCKNIDYDFDMKHVFENKELEQRDKLIKKFVLFTHKLHENGIMFLDHSTSNTIIKKIEGNYKLFLIDLNRMNFKKMNFEDRLINFRRLNLSDDSIKKVSHFYSEIVNVNKDLIFEKIKKYSQNFQINRRKRKKIKNIFKN
;
A
#
# COMPACT_ATOMS: atom_id res chain seq x y z
N MET A 1 -6.54 -24.89 -22.44
CA MET A 1 -7.02 -23.71 -21.70
C MET A 1 -6.21 -23.66 -20.44
N ASP A 2 -5.45 -22.59 -20.21
CA ASP A 2 -4.69 -22.45 -18.97
C ASP A 2 -5.65 -22.21 -17.81
N ASP A 3 -5.39 -22.86 -16.67
CA ASP A 3 -6.21 -22.69 -15.47
C ASP A 3 -6.15 -21.24 -14.96
N LEU A 4 -7.32 -20.61 -14.81
CA LEU A 4 -7.43 -19.26 -14.27
C LEU A 4 -7.53 -19.29 -12.74
N TYR A 5 -6.44 -18.97 -12.06
CA TYR A 5 -6.42 -18.78 -10.60
C TYR A 5 -6.88 -17.36 -10.23
N ILE A 6 -7.82 -17.25 -9.29
CA ILE A 6 -8.38 -15.98 -8.81
C ILE A 6 -8.26 -15.84 -7.29
N ASN A 7 -8.15 -14.61 -6.81
CA ASN A 7 -8.22 -14.26 -5.39
C ASN A 7 -9.51 -13.52 -5.09
N ILE A 8 -10.20 -13.92 -4.02
CA ILE A 8 -11.43 -13.29 -3.55
C ILE A 8 -11.20 -12.66 -2.17
N LYS A 9 -11.19 -11.33 -2.11
CA LYS A 9 -11.08 -10.57 -0.86
C LYS A 9 -12.47 -10.20 -0.35
N ARG A 10 -12.94 -10.90 0.68
CA ARG A 10 -14.18 -10.57 1.39
C ARG A 10 -13.95 -9.45 2.41
N PHE A 11 -14.76 -8.40 2.36
CA PHE A 11 -14.78 -7.34 3.35
C PHE A 11 -15.91 -7.57 4.36
N LYS A 12 -15.55 -7.63 5.65
CA LYS A 12 -16.50 -7.81 6.75
C LYS A 12 -17.57 -6.71 6.74
N ARG A 13 -18.80 -7.10 7.11
CA ARG A 13 -19.92 -6.19 7.40
C ARG A 13 -19.47 -5.02 8.28
N PRO A 14 -19.61 -3.78 7.81
CA PRO A 14 -19.34 -2.61 8.64
C PRO A 14 -20.34 -2.51 9.81
N ASN A 15 -20.00 -1.77 10.87
CA ASN A 15 -20.98 -1.42 11.91
C ASN A 15 -22.11 -0.54 11.32
N PHE A 16 -23.24 -0.41 12.02
CA PHE A 16 -24.45 0.25 11.49
C PHE A 16 -24.17 1.64 10.91
N ILE A 17 -23.43 2.50 11.63
CA ILE A 17 -23.05 3.84 11.17
C ILE A 17 -22.24 3.76 9.86
N ASN A 18 -21.23 2.88 9.80
CA ASN A 18 -20.45 2.71 8.57
C ASN A 18 -21.30 2.13 7.44
N ARG A 19 -22.29 1.27 7.70
CA ARG A 19 -23.20 0.75 6.67
C ARG A 19 -23.98 1.89 6.03
N LEU A 20 -24.52 2.81 6.82
CA LEU A 20 -25.21 3.99 6.31
C LEU A 20 -24.27 4.85 5.45
N VAL A 21 -23.07 5.16 5.97
CA VAL A 21 -22.07 5.93 5.22
C VAL A 21 -21.68 5.26 3.90
N TYR A 22 -21.45 3.94 3.91
CA TYR A 22 -21.07 3.23 2.70
C TYR A 22 -22.23 3.02 1.71
N SER A 23 -23.48 3.02 2.19
CA SER A 23 -24.65 2.83 1.31
C SER A 23 -25.04 4.12 0.60
N PHE A 24 -24.74 5.30 1.19
CA PHE A 24 -25.28 6.58 0.67
C PHE A 24 -24.23 7.66 0.40
N PHE A 25 -23.03 7.58 0.98
CA PHE A 25 -22.08 8.71 0.97
C PHE A 25 -20.65 8.34 0.57
N ARG A 26 -20.27 7.05 0.61
CA ARG A 26 -18.90 6.61 0.34
C ARG A 26 -18.86 5.26 -0.35
N SER A 27 -18.04 5.13 -1.38
CA SER A 27 -17.81 3.84 -2.02
C SER A 27 -17.23 2.80 -1.05
N THR A 28 -17.69 1.56 -1.20
CA THR A 28 -17.26 0.45 -0.35
C THR A 28 -15.78 0.14 -0.53
N LYS A 29 -15.23 -0.74 0.32
CA LYS A 29 -13.85 -1.20 0.15
C LYS A 29 -13.67 -2.07 -1.10
N ALA A 30 -14.69 -2.83 -1.48
CA ALA A 30 -14.64 -3.67 -2.67
C ALA A 30 -14.61 -2.83 -3.94
N CYS A 31 -15.58 -1.91 -4.09
CA CYS A 31 -15.63 -0.94 -5.18
C CYS A 31 -14.32 -0.15 -5.28
N ARG A 32 -13.80 0.40 -4.16
CA ARG A 32 -12.51 1.11 -4.18
C ARG A 32 -11.33 0.24 -4.57
N SER A 33 -11.30 -1.03 -4.16
CA SER A 33 -10.22 -1.94 -4.58
C SER A 33 -10.20 -2.11 -6.09
N PHE A 34 -11.38 -2.35 -6.69
CA PHE A 34 -11.53 -2.52 -8.14
C PHE A 34 -11.22 -1.24 -8.91
N LEU A 35 -11.81 -0.10 -8.53
CA LEU A 35 -11.58 1.17 -9.23
C LEU A 35 -10.13 1.63 -9.11
N TYR A 36 -9.51 1.45 -7.94
CA TYR A 36 -8.12 1.86 -7.77
C TYR A 36 -7.16 0.91 -8.48
N ALA A 37 -7.48 -0.39 -8.59
CA ALA A 37 -6.70 -1.32 -9.39
C ALA A 37 -6.65 -0.90 -10.86
N ASN A 38 -7.82 -0.65 -11.47
CA ASN A 38 -7.89 -0.16 -12.86
C ASN A 38 -7.10 1.15 -13.04
N LYS A 39 -7.29 2.11 -12.13
CA LYS A 39 -6.57 3.38 -12.19
C LYS A 39 -5.04 3.23 -12.05
N LEU A 40 -4.55 2.26 -11.28
CA LEU A 40 -3.11 1.97 -11.21
C LEU A 40 -2.60 1.42 -12.55
N LEU A 41 -3.35 0.51 -13.17
CA LEU A 41 -3.01 -0.06 -14.47
C LEU A 41 -2.96 1.04 -15.56
N ASP A 42 -3.89 1.99 -15.55
CA ASP A 42 -3.88 3.15 -16.46
C ASP A 42 -2.59 3.99 -16.33
N TYR A 43 -2.02 4.06 -15.12
CA TYR A 43 -0.74 4.74 -14.86
C TYR A 43 0.49 3.83 -15.04
N ASN A 44 0.31 2.65 -15.63
CA ASN A 44 1.36 1.63 -15.78
C ASN A 44 1.99 1.24 -14.43
N ILE A 45 1.20 1.20 -13.37
CA ILE A 45 1.59 0.72 -12.04
C ILE A 45 0.96 -0.66 -11.85
N LEU A 46 1.82 -1.67 -11.73
CA LEU A 46 1.36 -3.05 -11.67
C LEU A 46 0.63 -3.35 -10.36
N THR A 47 -0.43 -4.13 -10.48
CA THR A 47 -1.26 -4.68 -9.42
C THR A 47 -1.96 -5.93 -9.97
N PRO A 48 -2.45 -6.88 -9.15
CA PRO A 48 -3.24 -7.99 -9.68
C PRO A 48 -4.42 -7.52 -10.52
N ASP A 49 -4.55 -8.08 -11.73
CA ASP A 49 -5.60 -7.69 -12.69
C ASP A 49 -6.98 -7.77 -12.03
N PRO A 50 -7.70 -6.64 -11.90
CA PRO A 50 -9.02 -6.63 -11.31
C PRO A 50 -10.01 -7.33 -12.24
N ILE A 51 -10.86 -8.20 -11.68
CA ILE A 51 -11.90 -8.92 -12.43
C ILE A 51 -13.26 -8.28 -12.14
N ALA A 52 -13.62 -8.15 -10.86
CA ALA A 52 -14.93 -7.63 -10.47
C ALA A 52 -14.92 -7.14 -9.01
N TYR A 53 -15.98 -6.43 -8.64
CA TYR A 53 -16.40 -6.29 -7.26
C TYR A 53 -17.90 -6.59 -7.13
N ILE A 54 -18.30 -7.11 -5.97
CA ILE A 54 -19.68 -7.49 -5.65
C ILE A 54 -20.06 -6.81 -4.35
N GLU A 55 -21.28 -6.28 -4.28
CA GLU A 55 -21.86 -5.67 -3.09
C GLU A 55 -23.24 -6.24 -2.84
N ASN A 56 -23.43 -6.88 -1.69
CA ASN A 56 -24.72 -7.42 -1.28
C ASN A 56 -25.34 -6.48 -0.26
N SER A 57 -26.66 -6.26 -0.38
CA SER A 57 -27.43 -5.44 0.54
C SER A 57 -28.49 -6.26 1.26
N LYS A 58 -28.67 -6.01 2.55
CA LYS A 58 -29.76 -6.57 3.37
C LYS A 58 -30.53 -5.44 4.03
N TYR A 59 -31.84 -5.39 3.79
CA TYR A 59 -32.71 -4.26 4.17
C TYR A 59 -32.19 -2.93 3.64
N TYR A 60 -31.85 -2.89 2.33
CA TYR A 60 -31.30 -1.70 1.65
C TYR A 60 -29.96 -1.16 2.19
N LEU A 61 -29.30 -1.91 3.07
CA LEU A 61 -28.04 -1.52 3.70
C LEU A 61 -26.95 -2.54 3.37
N LEU A 62 -25.76 -2.06 3.02
CA LEU A 62 -24.58 -2.89 2.72
C LEU A 62 -24.37 -3.99 3.77
N ASP A 63 -24.36 -5.25 3.38
CA ASP A 63 -24.16 -6.41 4.27
C ASP A 63 -22.73 -6.94 4.14
N ASP A 64 -22.35 -7.39 2.95
CA ASP A 64 -20.96 -7.72 2.62
C ASP A 64 -20.58 -7.32 1.21
N SER A 65 -19.27 -7.33 0.95
CA SER A 65 -18.72 -6.97 -0.35
C SER A 65 -17.44 -7.73 -0.63
N PHE A 66 -17.19 -7.99 -1.90
CA PHE A 66 -16.10 -8.84 -2.38
C PHE A 66 -15.35 -8.13 -3.48
N TYR A 67 -14.02 -8.20 -3.44
CA TYR A 67 -13.16 -7.83 -4.55
C TYR A 67 -12.52 -9.08 -5.13
N VAL A 68 -12.56 -9.21 -6.45
CA VAL A 68 -12.02 -10.36 -7.19
C VAL A 68 -10.95 -9.87 -8.16
N CYS A 69 -9.78 -10.51 -8.14
CA CYS A 69 -8.68 -10.25 -9.07
C CYS A 69 -7.98 -11.55 -9.46
N LYS A 70 -7.19 -11.51 -10.54
CA LYS A 70 -6.30 -12.63 -10.87
C LYS A 70 -5.33 -12.90 -9.73
N ASN A 71 -4.99 -14.17 -9.53
CA ASN A 71 -3.90 -14.52 -8.63
C ASN A 71 -2.56 -14.14 -9.27
N ILE A 72 -1.64 -13.64 -8.45
CA ILE A 72 -0.24 -13.52 -8.83
C ILE A 72 0.52 -14.50 -7.95
N ASP A 73 1.06 -15.55 -8.56
CA ASP A 73 2.08 -16.38 -7.93
C ASP A 73 3.38 -15.54 -7.83
N TYR A 74 3.69 -14.99 -6.66
CA TYR A 74 4.82 -14.07 -6.45
C TYR A 74 5.95 -14.75 -5.66
N ASP A 75 7.19 -14.28 -5.82
CA ASP A 75 8.36 -14.91 -5.19
C ASP A 75 8.54 -14.45 -3.73
N PHE A 76 8.42 -13.15 -3.47
CA PHE A 76 8.54 -12.56 -2.13
C PHE A 76 7.94 -11.14 -2.09
N ASP A 77 7.84 -10.53 -0.91
CA ASP A 77 7.40 -9.15 -0.73
C ASP A 77 8.57 -8.21 -0.38
N MET A 78 8.31 -6.91 -0.37
CA MET A 78 9.33 -5.92 0.05
C MET A 78 9.71 -6.06 1.52
N LYS A 79 8.87 -6.69 2.37
CA LYS A 79 9.25 -6.97 3.76
C LYS A 79 10.44 -7.92 3.80
N HIS A 80 10.41 -9.01 3.01
CA HIS A 80 11.55 -9.91 2.87
C HIS A 80 12.82 -9.17 2.42
N VAL A 81 12.73 -8.26 1.43
CA VAL A 81 13.87 -7.46 0.95
C VAL A 81 14.46 -6.58 2.05
N PHE A 82 13.62 -5.91 2.84
CA PHE A 82 14.11 -5.04 3.90
C PHE A 82 14.69 -5.81 5.09
N GLU A 83 14.16 -7.00 5.40
CA GLU A 83 14.59 -7.80 6.57
C GLU A 83 15.78 -8.73 6.28
N ASN A 84 15.89 -9.28 5.06
CA ASN A 84 16.98 -10.17 4.68
C ASN A 84 18.20 -9.36 4.19
N LYS A 85 19.22 -9.21 5.04
CA LYS A 85 20.44 -8.44 4.72
C LYS A 85 21.36 -9.16 3.71
N GLU A 86 21.32 -10.48 3.68
CA GLU A 86 22.13 -11.32 2.78
C GLU A 86 21.47 -11.53 1.42
N LEU A 87 20.32 -10.91 1.18
CA LEU A 87 19.62 -11.03 -0.10
C LEU A 87 20.48 -10.44 -1.23
N GLU A 88 20.73 -11.26 -2.23
CA GLU A 88 21.43 -10.82 -3.44
C GLU A 88 20.69 -9.64 -4.09
N GLN A 89 21.42 -8.62 -4.51
CA GLN A 89 20.86 -7.43 -5.17
C GLN A 89 19.85 -6.64 -4.32
N ARG A 90 19.85 -6.82 -2.99
CA ARG A 90 18.97 -6.11 -2.05
C ARG A 90 18.89 -4.61 -2.32
N ASP A 91 20.02 -3.94 -2.49
CA ASP A 91 20.05 -2.49 -2.68
C ASP A 91 19.48 -2.07 -4.04
N LYS A 92 19.64 -2.89 -5.08
CA LYS A 92 18.97 -2.69 -6.38
C LYS A 92 17.45 -2.80 -6.22
N LEU A 93 16.96 -3.77 -5.45
CA LEU A 93 15.52 -3.94 -5.17
C LEU A 93 14.97 -2.77 -4.34
N ILE A 94 15.70 -2.29 -3.33
CA ILE A 94 15.31 -1.10 -2.57
C ILE A 94 15.26 0.13 -3.48
N LYS A 95 16.27 0.36 -4.33
CA LYS A 95 16.24 1.45 -5.31
C LYS A 95 15.05 1.35 -6.26
N LYS A 96 14.72 0.14 -6.74
CA LYS A 96 13.54 -0.12 -7.57
C LYS A 96 12.23 0.19 -6.84
N PHE A 97 12.13 -0.16 -5.57
CA PHE A 97 10.98 0.18 -4.72
C PHE A 97 10.84 1.70 -4.49
N VAL A 98 11.96 2.41 -4.33
CA VAL A 98 11.97 3.87 -4.18
C VAL A 98 11.51 4.55 -5.47
N LEU A 99 11.98 4.10 -6.63
CA LEU A 99 11.52 4.56 -7.95
C LEU A 99 10.03 4.26 -8.15
N PHE A 100 9.58 3.06 -7.78
CA PHE A 100 8.17 2.67 -7.81
C PHE A 100 7.31 3.59 -6.93
N THR A 101 7.76 3.85 -5.70
CA THR A 101 7.05 4.77 -4.78
C THR A 101 7.05 6.20 -5.31
N HIS A 102 8.14 6.67 -5.90
CA HIS A 102 8.20 7.97 -6.57
C HIS A 102 7.18 8.06 -7.72
N LYS A 103 7.05 7.00 -8.53
CA LYS A 103 6.03 6.92 -9.60
C LYS A 103 4.61 7.07 -9.05
N LEU A 104 4.31 6.49 -7.88
CA LEU A 104 3.03 6.74 -7.20
C LEU A 104 2.84 8.23 -6.90
N HIS A 105 3.87 8.88 -6.33
CA HIS A 105 3.83 10.29 -5.96
C HIS A 105 3.65 11.22 -7.17
N GLU A 106 4.32 10.95 -8.29
CA GLU A 106 4.19 11.71 -9.53
C GLU A 106 2.77 11.62 -10.11
N ASN A 107 2.13 10.45 -9.99
CA ASN A 107 0.73 10.26 -10.42
C ASN A 107 -0.29 10.71 -9.35
N GLY A 108 0.17 11.40 -8.29
CA GLY A 108 -0.71 11.91 -7.23
C GLY A 108 -1.36 10.81 -6.39
N ILE A 109 -0.74 9.64 -6.27
CA ILE A 109 -1.29 8.48 -5.56
C ILE A 109 -0.65 8.40 -4.17
N MET A 110 -1.35 8.92 -3.17
CA MET A 110 -0.94 8.74 -1.78
C MET A 110 -1.49 7.41 -1.25
N PHE A 111 -0.62 6.39 -1.18
CA PHE A 111 -1.02 5.07 -0.72
C PHE A 111 -1.08 5.02 0.81
N LEU A 112 -2.28 5.08 1.38
CA LEU A 112 -2.43 5.20 2.83
C LEU A 112 -2.01 3.94 3.57
N ASP A 113 -2.04 2.77 2.93
CA ASP A 113 -1.59 1.48 3.45
C ASP A 113 -0.19 1.08 2.92
N HIS A 114 0.70 2.05 2.67
CA HIS A 114 2.08 1.81 2.20
C HIS A 114 2.99 1.14 3.25
N SER A 115 2.78 -0.14 3.51
CA SER A 115 3.67 -1.01 4.27
C SER A 115 4.49 -1.90 3.35
N THR A 116 5.62 -2.39 3.85
CA THR A 116 6.55 -3.26 3.10
C THR A 116 5.88 -4.57 2.62
N SER A 117 4.89 -5.09 3.34
CA SER A 117 4.14 -6.28 2.93
C SER A 117 3.12 -6.04 1.80
N ASN A 118 2.81 -4.78 1.47
CA ASN A 118 1.79 -4.46 0.47
C ASN A 118 2.37 -4.25 -0.93
N THR A 119 3.65 -4.58 -1.11
CA THR A 119 4.31 -4.59 -2.41
C THR A 119 4.98 -5.94 -2.60
N ILE A 120 4.40 -6.75 -3.48
CA ILE A 120 4.91 -8.09 -3.82
C ILE A 120 5.80 -8.03 -5.05
N ILE A 121 6.71 -8.98 -5.18
CA ILE A 121 7.70 -9.07 -6.25
C ILE A 121 7.53 -10.38 -7.01
N LYS A 122 7.45 -10.29 -8.33
CA LYS A 122 7.55 -11.43 -9.24
C LYS A 122 8.80 -11.31 -10.11
N LYS A 123 9.61 -12.37 -10.17
CA LYS A 123 10.70 -12.55 -11.12
C LYS A 123 10.11 -12.95 -12.48
N ILE A 124 10.43 -12.18 -13.52
CA ILE A 124 10.05 -12.45 -14.91
C ILE A 124 11.26 -12.16 -15.78
N GLU A 125 11.77 -13.20 -16.48
CA GLU A 125 12.87 -13.06 -17.45
C GLU A 125 14.09 -12.31 -16.88
N GLY A 126 14.54 -12.70 -15.68
CA GLY A 126 15.68 -12.05 -14.99
C GLY A 126 15.39 -10.67 -14.40
N ASN A 127 14.17 -10.15 -14.54
CA ASN A 127 13.74 -8.86 -13.99
C ASN A 127 12.75 -9.01 -12.83
N TYR A 128 12.79 -8.06 -11.89
CA TYR A 128 11.86 -7.99 -10.76
C TYR A 128 10.70 -7.03 -11.06
N LYS A 129 9.46 -7.51 -11.13
CA LYS A 129 8.26 -6.67 -11.25
C LYS A 129 7.61 -6.49 -9.88
N LEU A 130 7.29 -5.23 -9.53
CA LEU A 130 6.67 -4.89 -8.25
C LEU A 130 5.17 -4.68 -8.47
N PHE A 131 4.33 -5.37 -7.69
CA PHE A 131 2.88 -5.25 -7.72
C PHE A 131 2.36 -4.70 -6.40
N LEU A 132 1.46 -3.73 -6.47
CA LEU A 132 0.78 -3.18 -5.31
C LEU A 132 -0.43 -4.04 -4.94
N ILE A 133 -0.66 -4.29 -3.65
CA ILE A 133 -1.84 -4.99 -3.14
C ILE A 133 -2.50 -4.19 -1.99
N ASP A 134 -3.65 -4.65 -1.50
CA ASP A 134 -4.44 -3.98 -0.45
C ASP A 134 -4.83 -2.52 -0.79
N LEU A 135 -5.48 -2.37 -1.94
CA LEU A 135 -5.61 -1.06 -2.60
C LEU A 135 -6.66 -0.15 -1.98
N ASN A 136 -7.61 -0.66 -1.19
CA ASN A 136 -8.82 0.06 -0.75
C ASN A 136 -8.60 1.36 0.07
N ARG A 137 -7.36 1.78 0.35
CA ARG A 137 -7.04 3.04 1.03
C ARG A 137 -5.95 3.82 0.28
N MET A 138 -6.39 4.57 -0.71
CA MET A 138 -5.59 5.56 -1.43
C MET A 138 -6.30 6.91 -1.44
N ASN A 139 -5.52 7.97 -1.41
CA ASN A 139 -5.98 9.33 -1.71
C ASN A 139 -5.32 9.77 -3.02
N PHE A 140 -6.13 10.22 -3.98
CA PHE A 140 -5.62 10.76 -5.24
C PHE A 140 -5.57 12.29 -5.11
N LYS A 141 -4.37 12.84 -4.94
CA LYS A 141 -4.12 14.28 -4.80
C LYS A 141 -2.70 14.62 -5.24
N LYS A 142 -2.48 15.87 -5.68
CA LYS A 142 -1.11 16.39 -5.81
C LYS A 142 -0.43 16.36 -4.44
N MET A 143 0.78 15.81 -4.39
CA MET A 143 1.55 15.66 -3.15
C MET A 143 2.69 16.66 -3.13
N ASN A 144 2.74 17.48 -2.07
CA ASN A 144 3.93 18.27 -1.78
C ASN A 144 5.05 17.40 -1.20
N PHE A 145 6.22 17.99 -0.95
CA PHE A 145 7.37 17.26 -0.42
C PHE A 145 7.06 16.54 0.91
N GLU A 146 6.35 17.20 1.83
CA GLU A 146 5.98 16.63 3.12
C GLU A 146 5.02 15.44 2.97
N ASP A 147 4.00 15.56 2.12
CA ASP A 147 3.05 14.48 1.83
C ASP A 147 3.78 13.22 1.34
N ARG A 148 4.77 13.40 0.46
CA ARG A 148 5.59 12.32 -0.10
C ARG A 148 6.38 11.61 1.00
N LEU A 149 7.03 12.36 1.90
CA LEU A 149 7.78 11.79 3.01
C LEU A 149 6.88 11.12 4.07
N ILE A 150 5.70 11.70 4.32
CA ILE A 150 4.66 11.09 5.16
C ILE A 150 4.22 9.74 4.58
N ASN A 151 4.23 9.56 3.25
CA ASN A 151 3.83 8.29 2.65
C ASN A 151 4.75 7.13 3.03
N PHE A 152 6.03 7.39 3.31
CA PHE A 152 6.99 6.36 3.75
C PHE A 152 6.82 5.93 5.22
N ARG A 153 6.07 6.68 6.05
CA ARG A 153 6.00 6.49 7.51
C ARG A 153 5.50 5.11 7.98
N ARG A 154 4.79 4.39 7.11
CA ARG A 154 4.15 3.11 7.42
C ARG A 154 5.02 1.90 7.10
N LEU A 155 6.17 2.11 6.44
CA LEU A 155 7.10 1.04 6.11
C LEU A 155 7.77 0.43 7.36
N ASN A 156 7.84 1.18 8.47
CA ASN A 156 8.43 0.72 9.74
C ASN A 156 9.86 0.17 9.56
N LEU A 157 10.67 0.88 8.80
CA LEU A 157 12.03 0.50 8.45
C LEU A 157 13.00 0.72 9.62
N SER A 158 14.09 -0.05 9.63
CA SER A 158 15.27 0.24 10.46
C SER A 158 15.98 1.51 9.98
N ASP A 159 16.76 2.15 10.85
CA ASP A 159 17.54 3.35 10.51
C ASP A 159 18.46 3.11 9.28
N ASP A 160 19.10 1.94 9.18
CA ASP A 160 19.89 1.56 8.00
C ASP A 160 19.05 1.57 6.70
N SER A 161 17.85 0.99 6.76
CA SER A 161 16.95 0.95 5.60
C SER A 161 16.39 2.33 5.27
N ILE A 162 16.12 3.19 6.27
CA ILE A 162 15.74 4.59 6.03
C ILE A 162 16.90 5.35 5.38
N LYS A 163 18.15 5.13 5.79
CA LYS A 163 19.32 5.76 5.13
C LYS A 163 19.40 5.39 3.65
N LYS A 164 19.24 4.10 3.30
CA LYS A 164 19.22 3.64 1.90
C LYS A 164 18.07 4.25 1.10
N VAL A 165 16.84 4.22 1.64
CA VAL A 165 15.67 4.84 1.02
C VAL A 165 15.88 6.34 0.81
N SER A 166 16.40 7.03 1.82
CA SER A 166 16.63 8.48 1.77
C SER A 166 17.70 8.85 0.75
N HIS A 167 18.77 8.06 0.66
CA HIS A 167 19.79 8.23 -0.35
C HIS A 167 19.22 8.03 -1.76
N PHE A 168 18.55 6.92 -2.06
CA PHE A 168 17.99 6.72 -3.41
C PHE A 168 16.89 7.73 -3.75
N TYR A 169 16.09 8.15 -2.77
CA TYR A 169 15.07 9.15 -3.02
C TYR A 169 15.68 10.55 -3.26
N SER A 170 16.77 10.89 -2.56
CA SER A 170 17.52 12.13 -2.76
C SER A 170 18.02 12.31 -4.19
N GLU A 171 18.49 11.22 -4.82
CA GLU A 171 18.95 11.23 -6.22
C GLU A 171 17.82 11.58 -7.20
N ILE A 172 16.59 11.21 -6.86
CA ILE A 172 15.42 11.41 -7.73
C ILE A 172 14.86 12.83 -7.60
N VAL A 173 14.74 13.33 -6.36
CA VAL A 173 14.08 14.61 -6.08
C VAL A 173 15.06 15.78 -5.90
N ASN A 174 16.37 15.53 -5.98
CA ASN A 174 17.45 16.50 -5.79
C ASN A 174 17.34 17.27 -4.46
N VAL A 175 17.13 16.55 -3.35
CA VAL A 175 17.06 17.11 -1.99
C VAL A 175 18.05 16.39 -1.09
N ASN A 176 18.68 17.09 -0.14
CA ASN A 176 19.64 16.49 0.80
C ASN A 176 19.08 15.22 1.48
N LYS A 177 19.87 14.13 1.43
CA LYS A 177 19.49 12.81 1.96
C LYS A 177 19.30 12.79 3.48
N ASP A 178 20.04 13.60 4.23
CA ASP A 178 19.97 13.66 5.69
C ASP A 178 18.66 14.33 6.13
N LEU A 179 18.23 15.37 5.41
CA LEU A 179 16.91 15.99 5.60
C LEU A 179 15.78 15.00 5.35
N ILE A 180 15.85 14.20 4.28
CA ILE A 180 14.86 13.15 3.97
C ILE A 180 14.86 12.10 5.08
N PHE A 181 16.04 11.65 5.52
CA PHE A 181 16.19 10.68 6.60
C PHE A 181 15.52 11.14 7.88
N GLU A 182 15.85 12.35 8.35
CA GLU A 182 15.30 12.92 9.58
C GLU A 182 13.78 13.04 9.53
N LYS A 183 13.23 13.48 8.39
CA LYS A 183 11.77 13.58 8.19
C LYS A 183 11.09 12.21 8.18
N ILE A 184 11.58 11.25 7.39
CA ILE A 184 10.99 9.90 7.33
C ILE A 184 11.05 9.24 8.72
N LYS A 185 12.18 9.36 9.42
CA LYS A 185 12.36 8.83 10.78
C LYS A 185 11.35 9.45 11.75
N LYS A 186 11.26 10.78 11.79
CA LYS A 186 10.29 11.51 12.63
C LYS A 186 8.85 11.10 12.34
N TYR A 187 8.45 11.00 11.07
CA TYR A 187 7.09 10.60 10.71
C TYR A 187 6.79 9.14 11.08
N SER A 188 7.75 8.25 10.90
CA SER A 188 7.61 6.84 11.27
C SER A 188 7.44 6.68 12.78
N GLN A 189 8.29 7.32 13.57
CA GLN A 189 8.20 7.30 15.03
C GLN A 189 6.86 7.86 15.54
N ASN A 190 6.44 9.02 15.04
CA ASN A 190 5.16 9.62 15.38
C ASN A 190 3.98 8.70 15.02
N PHE A 191 4.04 8.05 13.86
CA PHE A 191 3.02 7.09 13.45
C PHE A 191 2.95 5.90 14.42
N GLN A 192 4.08 5.32 14.81
CA GLN A 192 4.13 4.20 15.75
C GLN A 192 3.64 4.57 17.15
N ILE A 193 4.04 5.73 17.67
CA ILE A 193 3.57 6.24 18.96
C ILE A 193 2.05 6.37 18.95
N ASN A 194 1.49 7.02 17.92
CA ASN A 194 0.05 7.21 17.79
C ASN A 194 -0.70 5.87 17.61
N ARG A 195 -0.13 4.92 16.87
CA ARG A 195 -0.68 3.57 16.73
C ARG A 195 -0.73 2.85 18.08
N ARG A 196 0.34 2.91 18.87
CA ARG A 196 0.42 2.32 20.22
C ARG A 196 -0.60 2.95 21.17
N LYS A 197 -0.71 4.30 21.19
CA LYS A 197 -1.72 5.03 21.98
C LYS A 197 -3.14 4.57 21.64
N ARG A 198 -3.49 4.53 20.35
CA ARG A 198 -4.81 4.05 19.89
C ARG A 198 -5.08 2.59 20.28
N LYS A 199 -4.07 1.72 20.23
CA LYS A 199 -4.20 0.31 20.65
C LYS A 199 -4.48 0.21 22.15
N LYS A 200 -3.77 0.98 22.99
CA LYS A 200 -4.01 1.04 24.44
C LYS A 200 -5.45 1.48 24.74
N ILE A 201 -5.90 2.58 24.13
CA ILE A 201 -7.27 3.09 24.30
C ILE A 201 -8.31 2.04 23.91
N LYS A 202 -8.15 1.38 22.76
CA LYS A 202 -9.07 0.32 22.32
C LYS A 202 -9.12 -0.88 23.25
N ASN A 203 -8.04 -1.18 23.96
CA ASN A 203 -8.02 -2.27 24.92
C ASN A 203 -8.73 -1.89 26.23
N ILE A 204 -8.77 -0.61 26.59
CA ILE A 204 -9.54 -0.13 27.76
C ILE A 204 -11.04 -0.36 27.53
N PHE A 205 -11.56 0.01 26.35
CA PHE A 205 -12.98 -0.15 25.99
C PHE A 205 -13.36 -1.57 25.50
N LYS A 206 -12.48 -2.55 25.68
CA LYS A 206 -12.76 -3.97 25.38
C LYS A 206 -13.03 -4.80 26.64
N ASN A 207 -12.76 -4.22 27.81
CA ASN A 207 -13.26 -4.67 29.10
C ASN A 207 -14.53 -3.88 29.44
#